data_AF-A0A1V5YNX0-F1
#
_entry.id   AF-A0A1V5YNX0-F1
#
_cell.length_a   1.000
_cell.length_b   1.000
_cell.length_c   1.000
_cell.angle_alpha   90.00
_cell.angle_beta   90.00
_cell.angle_gamma   90.00
#
_symmetry.space_group_name_H-M   'P 1'
#
loop_
_entity.id
_entity.type
_entity.pdbx_description
1 polymer ?
#
loop_
_entity_poly.entity_id
_entity_poly.type
_entity_poly.pdbx_seq_one_letter_code
_entity_poly.pdbx_strand_id
1 'polypeptide(L)'
;MSKVFLLGANKEIDRAKQVVEVNQIIQMEGYSYDRYVVYDIRKNDWGMAYKLINLRTKEFYTADIIRPLNEKFGIGYYYDSENPQFLDSFEVAILLQEAQEQKKAEEEKVEQEKIRVEQVKEIGRIRFTEIFPEDAQAVIVARLRENESDSYTDYYSYNTQRTVILGFSKHKRDLFSEMRKHASNFEETAYLAEFNEDYEHREKYSMGDGYYLGESKYSGWIIEKVPVYNRERTIEDFSYTAGSEDNIHISNSGTTQKNSNRTTENNSGCTLVEYSAKAIAVFGETRAIKEELKAMGGRFNSRLTFNGQKLAGWIFPKSQEQRLAYYFGLD
;
A
#
# COMPACT_ATOMS: atom_id res chain seq x y z
N MET A 1 -6.37 38.06 20.89
CA MET A 1 -5.59 39.21 20.37
C MET A 1 -5.95 39.39 18.91
N SER A 2 -6.57 40.51 18.53
CA SER A 2 -7.04 40.76 17.16
C SER A 2 -6.00 41.43 16.26
N LYS A 3 -4.97 42.05 16.83
CA LYS A 3 -3.93 42.75 16.07
C LYS A 3 -2.76 41.83 15.76
N VAL A 4 -2.28 41.89 14.52
CA VAL A 4 -1.16 41.09 14.00
C VAL A 4 -0.20 42.02 13.27
N PHE A 5 1.10 41.87 13.52
CA PHE A 5 2.13 42.62 12.83
C PHE A 5 2.72 41.80 11.67
N LEU A 6 2.56 42.27 10.44
CA LEU A 6 3.17 41.68 9.26
C LEU A 6 4.59 42.19 9.11
N LEU A 7 5.58 41.39 9.49
CA LEU A 7 7.00 41.74 9.40
C LEU A 7 7.44 42.14 8.00
N GLY A 8 7.03 41.38 6.97
CA GLY A 8 7.40 41.66 5.58
C GLY A 8 6.88 43.00 5.08
N ALA A 9 5.64 43.35 5.43
CA ALA A 9 5.03 44.62 5.04
C ALA A 9 5.33 45.78 6.01
N ASN A 10 6.03 45.49 7.13
CA ASN A 10 6.24 46.38 8.26
C ASN A 10 4.96 47.12 8.69
N LYS A 11 3.83 46.40 8.77
CA LYS A 11 2.50 46.96 9.05
C LYS A 11 1.76 46.15 10.11
N GLU A 12 1.08 46.86 11.00
CA GLU A 12 0.11 46.29 11.93
C GLU A 12 -1.27 46.21 11.27
N ILE A 13 -1.93 45.06 11.40
CA ILE A 13 -3.27 44.79 10.88
C ILE A 13 -4.18 44.44 12.05
N ASP A 14 -5.30 45.14 12.14
CA ASP A 14 -6.37 44.80 13.08
C ASP A 14 -7.37 43.86 12.40
N ARG A 15 -7.32 42.56 12.75
CA ARG A 15 -8.23 41.54 12.23
C ARG A 15 -9.66 41.74 12.73
N ALA A 16 -9.91 42.53 13.77
CA ALA A 16 -11.27 42.83 14.21
C ALA A 16 -11.96 43.88 13.32
N LYS A 17 -11.20 44.58 12.47
CA LYS A 17 -11.72 45.55 11.52
C LYS A 17 -12.15 44.84 10.23
N GLN A 18 -13.42 44.98 9.89
CA GLN A 18 -13.91 44.57 8.58
C GLN A 18 -13.37 45.52 7.50
N VAL A 19 -12.83 44.97 6.41
CA VAL A 19 -12.22 45.75 5.32
C VAL A 19 -12.89 45.52 3.96
N VAL A 20 -13.71 44.49 3.83
CA VAL A 20 -14.46 44.14 2.62
C VAL A 20 -15.90 43.79 2.99
N GLU A 21 -16.77 43.78 1.99
CA GLU A 21 -18.20 43.49 2.11
C GLU A 21 -18.55 42.13 1.50
N VAL A 22 -19.73 41.61 1.86
CA VAL A 22 -20.31 40.44 1.20
C VAL A 22 -20.56 40.77 -0.28
N ASN A 23 -20.38 39.77 -1.13
CA ASN A 23 -20.40 39.81 -2.60
C ASN A 23 -19.24 40.60 -3.24
N GLN A 24 -18.32 41.17 -2.47
CA GLN A 24 -17.15 41.85 -3.01
C GLN A 24 -16.17 40.86 -3.62
N ILE A 25 -15.61 41.21 -4.78
CA ILE A 25 -14.56 40.45 -5.44
C ILE A 25 -13.19 40.91 -4.92
N ILE A 26 -12.36 39.94 -4.56
CA ILE A 26 -10.96 40.12 -4.15
C ILE A 26 -10.05 39.26 -5.03
N GLN A 27 -8.73 39.47 -4.95
CA GLN A 27 -7.74 38.70 -5.70
C GLN A 27 -6.63 38.17 -4.80
N MET A 28 -6.12 36.98 -5.12
CA MET A 28 -4.88 36.45 -4.55
C MET A 28 -3.69 36.99 -5.35
N GLU A 29 -2.61 37.35 -4.67
CA GLU A 29 -1.35 37.74 -5.28
C GLU A 29 -0.22 36.80 -4.85
N GLY A 30 0.75 36.60 -5.75
CA GLY A 30 1.94 35.78 -5.50
C GLY A 30 1.77 34.27 -5.74
N TYR A 31 0.59 33.82 -6.19
CA TYR A 31 0.33 32.47 -6.68
C TYR A 31 -0.45 32.50 -8.00
N SER A 32 -1.48 31.67 -8.19
CA SER A 32 -2.30 31.54 -9.40
C SER A 32 -3.02 32.81 -9.86
N TYR A 33 -2.93 33.92 -9.11
CA TYR A 33 -3.63 35.18 -9.35
C TYR A 33 -5.15 35.03 -9.47
N ASP A 34 -5.71 34.03 -8.78
CA ASP A 34 -7.14 33.75 -8.79
C ASP A 34 -7.96 34.86 -8.13
N ARG A 35 -9.21 34.98 -8.59
CA ARG A 35 -10.21 35.90 -8.04
C ARG A 35 -11.22 35.15 -7.20
N TYR A 36 -11.73 35.82 -6.18
CA TYR A 36 -12.62 35.23 -5.19
C TYR A 36 -13.77 36.18 -4.88
N VAL A 37 -14.95 35.65 -4.59
CA VAL A 37 -16.04 36.44 -4.00
C VAL A 37 -16.17 36.14 -2.51
N VAL A 38 -16.39 37.19 -1.72
CA VAL A 38 -16.70 37.07 -0.29
C VAL A 38 -18.18 36.71 -0.12
N TYR A 39 -18.51 35.46 0.20
CA TYR A 39 -19.92 35.04 0.30
C TYR A 39 -20.49 35.12 1.74
N ASP A 40 -19.63 35.12 2.75
CA ASP A 40 -20.01 35.24 4.17
C ASP A 40 -18.86 35.89 4.95
N ILE A 41 -19.20 36.61 6.02
CA ILE A 41 -18.22 37.23 6.92
C ILE A 41 -18.63 36.92 8.35
N ARG A 42 -17.76 36.19 9.06
CA ARG A 42 -17.99 35.81 10.45
C ARG A 42 -17.05 36.54 11.38
N LYS A 43 -17.57 37.00 12.52
CA LYS A 43 -16.77 37.61 13.60
C LYS A 43 -16.64 36.65 14.77
N ASN A 44 -15.43 36.49 15.30
CA ASN A 44 -15.14 35.75 16.52
C ASN A 44 -14.12 36.51 17.39
N ASP A 45 -13.70 35.90 18.51
CA ASP A 45 -12.75 36.49 19.46
C ASP A 45 -11.35 36.77 18.87
N TRP A 46 -11.04 36.19 17.71
CA TRP A 46 -9.77 36.35 16.99
C TRP A 46 -9.83 37.36 15.84
N GLY A 47 -11.03 37.83 15.47
CA GLY A 47 -11.26 38.82 14.42
C GLY A 47 -12.34 38.41 13.41
N MET A 48 -12.22 38.96 12.20
CA MET A 48 -13.06 38.64 11.05
C MET A 48 -12.49 37.44 10.30
N ALA A 49 -13.37 36.52 9.91
CA ALA A 49 -13.10 35.41 9.01
C ALA A 49 -13.97 35.58 7.76
N TYR A 50 -13.32 35.91 6.66
CA TYR A 50 -13.94 36.09 5.35
C TYR A 50 -14.04 34.74 4.67
N LYS A 51 -15.26 34.33 4.34
CA LYS A 51 -15.55 33.10 3.61
C LYS A 51 -15.61 33.41 2.13
N LEU A 52 -14.80 32.68 1.37
CA LEU A 52 -14.52 32.99 -0.02
C LEU A 52 -14.89 31.81 -0.91
N ILE A 53 -15.34 32.10 -2.13
CA ILE A 53 -15.42 31.11 -3.21
C ILE A 53 -14.48 31.56 -4.32
N ASN A 54 -13.61 30.66 -4.77
CA ASN A 54 -12.76 30.90 -5.94
C ASN A 54 -13.64 30.93 -7.19
N LEU A 55 -13.57 32.01 -7.98
CA LEU A 55 -14.42 32.19 -9.15
C LEU A 55 -14.09 31.21 -10.29
N ARG A 56 -12.87 30.65 -10.31
CA ARG A 56 -12.40 29.69 -11.32
C ARG A 56 -12.65 28.25 -10.88
N THR A 57 -12.21 27.89 -9.68
CA THR A 57 -12.25 26.48 -9.20
C THR A 57 -13.51 26.13 -8.42
N LYS A 58 -14.29 27.14 -8.00
CA LYS A 58 -15.49 27.02 -7.16
C LYS A 58 -15.21 26.37 -5.79
N GLU A 59 -13.95 26.39 -5.36
CA GLU A 59 -13.54 25.88 -4.06
C GLU A 59 -13.74 26.93 -2.97
N PHE A 60 -13.95 26.44 -1.74
CA PHE A 60 -14.10 27.27 -0.56
C PHE A 60 -12.77 27.62 0.08
N TYR A 61 -12.59 28.90 0.40
CA TYR A 61 -11.44 29.40 1.14
C TYR A 61 -11.89 30.21 2.35
N THR A 62 -10.98 30.40 3.29
CA THR A 62 -11.16 31.33 4.41
C THR A 62 -9.93 32.22 4.52
N ALA A 63 -10.15 33.52 4.59
CA ALA A 63 -9.10 34.50 4.85
C ALA A 63 -9.41 35.24 6.15
N ASP A 64 -8.39 35.51 6.95
CA ASP A 64 -8.51 36.34 8.15
C ASP A 64 -7.91 37.74 7.95
N ILE A 65 -7.14 37.92 6.86
CA ILE A 65 -6.45 39.14 6.49
C ILE A 65 -6.67 39.36 4.99
N ILE A 66 -7.24 40.51 4.65
CA ILE A 66 -7.35 41.01 3.28
C ILE A 66 -6.81 42.45 3.33
N ARG A 67 -6.00 42.83 2.34
CA ARG A 67 -5.30 44.13 2.30
C ARG A 67 -5.74 44.95 1.09
N PRO A 68 -5.63 46.28 1.10
CA PRO A 68 -5.92 47.06 -0.09
C PRO A 68 -4.84 46.81 -1.16
N LEU A 69 -5.26 46.69 -2.41
CA LEU A 69 -4.38 46.32 -3.52
C LEU A 69 -3.31 47.38 -3.82
N ASN A 70 -3.61 48.66 -3.59
CA ASN A 70 -2.64 49.75 -3.74
C ASN A 70 -1.50 49.69 -2.69
N GLU A 71 -1.67 48.94 -1.60
CA GLU A 71 -0.64 48.66 -0.60
C GLU A 71 -0.07 47.23 -0.73
N LYS A 72 -0.15 46.65 -1.93
CA LYS A 72 0.28 45.27 -2.18
C LYS A 72 1.73 45.04 -1.76
N PHE A 73 1.94 44.02 -0.94
CA PHE A 73 3.26 43.54 -0.56
C PHE A 73 3.26 42.02 -0.33
N GLY A 74 3.94 41.30 -1.23
CA GLY A 74 4.09 39.85 -1.17
C GLY A 74 2.78 39.09 -1.37
N ILE A 75 2.81 37.82 -1.00
CA ILE A 75 1.69 36.87 -1.15
C ILE A 75 0.51 37.27 -0.25
N GLY A 76 -0.72 37.16 -0.75
CA GLY A 76 -1.92 37.27 0.07
C GLY A 76 -3.17 37.72 -0.69
N TYR A 77 -4.26 37.90 0.06
CA TYR A 77 -5.53 38.39 -0.49
C TYR A 77 -5.61 39.91 -0.47
N TYR A 78 -6.06 40.48 -1.58
CA TYR A 78 -6.17 41.91 -1.78
C TYR A 78 -7.53 42.32 -2.36
N TYR A 79 -8.04 43.46 -1.92
CA TYR A 79 -9.24 44.07 -2.47
C TYR A 79 -8.89 45.37 -3.20
N ASP A 80 -9.57 45.67 -4.30
CA ASP A 80 -9.44 46.95 -4.98
C ASP A 80 -10.20 48.01 -4.18
N SER A 81 -9.44 48.93 -3.55
CA SER A 81 -9.99 50.03 -2.76
C SER A 81 -10.46 51.21 -3.59
N GLU A 82 -10.02 51.30 -4.85
CA GLU A 82 -10.35 52.41 -5.75
C GLU A 82 -11.56 52.06 -6.62
N ASN A 83 -11.62 50.83 -7.12
CA ASN A 83 -12.68 50.33 -7.99
C ASN A 83 -13.21 48.97 -7.49
N PRO A 84 -13.89 48.93 -6.33
CA PRO A 84 -14.41 47.68 -5.80
C PRO A 84 -15.47 47.09 -6.73
N GLN A 85 -15.33 45.79 -7.03
CA GLN A 85 -16.28 45.05 -7.85
C GLN A 85 -17.11 44.11 -6.97
N PHE A 86 -18.37 43.94 -7.34
CA PHE A 86 -19.32 43.09 -6.64
C PHE A 86 -20.02 42.16 -7.63
N LEU A 87 -20.30 40.94 -7.20
CA LEU A 87 -21.24 40.06 -7.90
C LEU A 87 -22.66 40.34 -7.43
N ASP A 88 -23.64 40.06 -8.30
CA ASP A 88 -25.03 40.12 -7.89
C ASP A 88 -25.34 39.04 -6.85
N SER A 89 -26.27 39.33 -5.93
CA SER A 89 -26.60 38.38 -4.85
C SER A 89 -27.14 37.05 -5.39
N PHE A 90 -27.84 37.08 -6.53
CA PHE A 90 -28.32 35.88 -7.20
C PHE A 90 -27.18 35.08 -7.82
N GLU A 91 -26.19 35.75 -8.43
CA GLU A 91 -24.99 35.10 -8.96
C GLU A 91 -24.18 34.43 -7.85
N VAL A 92 -24.01 35.10 -6.70
CA VAL A 92 -23.32 34.51 -5.54
C VAL A 92 -24.09 33.32 -4.98
N ALA A 93 -25.42 33.37 -4.94
CA ALA A 93 -26.24 32.23 -4.50
C ALA A 93 -26.08 31.01 -5.44
N ILE A 94 -26.07 31.22 -6.76
CA ILE A 94 -25.80 30.16 -7.74
C ILE A 94 -24.40 29.59 -7.53
N LEU A 95 -23.38 30.45 -7.44
CA LEU A 95 -22.00 30.03 -7.25
C LEU A 95 -21.83 29.23 -5.95
N LEU A 96 -22.49 29.66 -4.88
CA LEU A 96 -22.50 28.95 -3.59
C LEU A 96 -23.11 27.55 -3.72
N GLN A 97 -24.22 27.42 -4.44
CA GLN A 97 -24.85 26.12 -4.69
C GLN A 97 -23.91 25.21 -5.49
N GLU A 98 -23.35 25.69 -6.60
CA GLU A 98 -22.43 24.91 -7.44
C GLU A 98 -21.18 24.46 -6.65
N ALA A 99 -20.60 25.36 -5.85
CA ALA A 99 -19.45 25.06 -4.99
C ALA A 99 -19.78 24.00 -3.92
N GLN A 100 -20.98 24.06 -3.34
CA GLN A 100 -21.45 23.06 -2.38
C GLN A 100 -21.65 21.68 -3.02
N GLU A 101 -22.28 21.64 -4.21
CA GLU A 101 -22.48 20.40 -4.96
C GLU A 101 -21.15 19.76 -5.38
N GLN A 102 -20.20 20.56 -5.87
CA GLN A 102 -18.86 20.11 -6.21
C GLN A 102 -18.13 19.53 -4.99
N LYS A 103 -18.13 20.26 -3.87
CA LYS A 103 -17.49 19.81 -2.63
C LYS A 103 -18.10 18.51 -2.12
N LYS A 104 -19.44 18.40 -2.15
CA LYS A 104 -20.14 17.18 -1.73
C LYS A 104 -19.78 15.99 -2.64
N ALA A 105 -19.74 16.19 -3.96
CA ALA A 105 -19.34 15.14 -4.89
C ALA A 105 -17.88 14.70 -4.70
N GLU A 106 -16.97 15.62 -4.36
CA GLU A 106 -15.58 15.30 -4.03
C GLU A 106 -15.48 14.53 -2.72
N GLU A 107 -16.19 14.97 -1.67
CA GLU A 107 -16.26 14.27 -0.38
C GLU A 107 -16.84 12.85 -0.53
N GLU A 108 -17.88 12.68 -1.35
CA GLU A 108 -18.46 11.38 -1.67
C GLU A 108 -17.46 10.46 -2.39
N LYS A 109 -16.67 10.99 -3.34
CA LYS A 109 -15.61 10.22 -4.01
C LYS A 109 -14.50 9.82 -3.04
N VAL A 110 -14.06 10.73 -2.18
CA VAL A 110 -13.05 10.46 -1.15
C VAL A 110 -13.55 9.38 -0.18
N GLU A 111 -14.82 9.43 0.23
CA GLU A 111 -15.40 8.44 1.12
C GLU A 111 -15.57 7.08 0.43
N GLN A 112 -16.01 7.05 -0.83
CA GLN A 112 -16.08 5.82 -1.62
C GLN A 112 -14.70 5.17 -1.77
N GLU A 113 -13.65 5.94 -2.04
CA GLU A 113 -12.28 5.41 -2.15
C GLU A 113 -11.77 4.91 -0.79
N LYS A 114 -12.08 5.60 0.33
CA LYS A 114 -11.75 5.08 1.67
C LYS A 114 -12.44 3.75 1.96
N ILE A 115 -13.73 3.62 1.64
CA ILE A 115 -14.48 2.37 1.82
C ILE A 115 -13.85 1.26 0.97
N ARG A 116 -13.51 1.55 -0.29
CA ARG A 116 -12.84 0.60 -1.18
C ARG A 116 -11.49 0.16 -0.62
N VAL A 117 -10.65 1.10 -0.19
CA VAL A 117 -9.33 0.82 0.41
C VAL A 117 -9.49 -0.04 1.66
N GLU A 118 -10.46 0.27 2.51
CA GLU A 118 -10.70 -0.49 3.74
C GLU A 118 -11.20 -1.92 3.46
N GLN A 119 -12.05 -2.12 2.43
CA GLN A 119 -12.46 -3.45 1.98
C GLN A 119 -11.26 -4.28 1.50
N VAL A 120 -10.34 -3.67 0.75
CA VAL A 120 -9.09 -4.33 0.32
C VAL A 120 -8.24 -4.71 1.52
N LYS A 121 -8.10 -3.80 2.50
CA LYS A 121 -7.37 -4.05 3.73
C LYS A 121 -7.98 -5.20 4.53
N GLU A 122 -9.30 -5.27 4.68
CA GLU A 122 -9.96 -6.32 5.45
C GLU A 122 -9.64 -7.72 4.90
N ILE A 123 -9.73 -7.89 3.58
CA ILE A 123 -9.32 -9.13 2.90
C ILE A 123 -7.83 -9.41 3.16
N GLY A 124 -7.00 -8.38 3.06
CA GLY A 124 -5.57 -8.52 3.25
C GLY A 124 -5.14 -8.77 4.69
N ARG A 125 -5.88 -8.34 5.71
CA ARG A 125 -5.63 -8.70 7.12
C ARG A 125 -5.75 -10.19 7.33
N ILE A 126 -6.83 -10.78 6.83
CA ILE A 126 -7.06 -12.23 6.89
C ILE A 126 -5.94 -12.96 6.13
N ARG A 127 -5.74 -12.59 4.86
CA ARG A 127 -4.75 -13.25 4.00
C ARG A 127 -3.32 -13.14 4.56
N PHE A 128 -2.92 -11.95 4.99
CA PHE A 128 -1.59 -11.74 5.56
C PHE A 128 -1.42 -12.53 6.85
N THR A 129 -2.42 -12.57 7.74
CA THR A 129 -2.37 -13.37 8.97
C THR A 129 -2.17 -14.86 8.68
N GLU A 130 -2.84 -15.40 7.65
CA GLU A 130 -2.71 -16.81 7.27
C GLU A 130 -1.30 -17.18 6.79
N ILE A 131 -0.64 -16.29 6.06
CA ILE A 131 0.70 -16.54 5.51
C ILE A 131 1.83 -16.11 6.44
N PHE A 132 1.56 -15.24 7.42
CA PHE A 132 2.58 -14.60 8.26
C PHE A 132 3.04 -15.51 9.41
N PRO A 133 4.26 -16.06 9.37
CA PRO A 133 4.72 -17.02 10.37
C PRO A 133 4.84 -16.38 11.76
N GLU A 134 4.58 -17.16 12.81
CA GLU A 134 4.70 -16.70 14.21
C GLU A 134 6.15 -16.36 14.61
N ASP A 135 7.14 -17.03 14.01
CA ASP A 135 8.56 -16.82 14.29
C ASP A 135 9.24 -15.82 13.32
N ALA A 136 8.46 -15.15 12.47
CA ALA A 136 8.97 -14.14 11.56
C ALA A 136 9.39 -12.87 12.32
N GLN A 137 10.64 -12.44 12.10
CA GLN A 137 11.21 -11.21 12.66
C GLN A 137 11.30 -10.08 11.65
N ALA A 138 11.08 -10.35 10.35
CA ALA A 138 10.99 -9.33 9.31
C ALA A 138 10.20 -9.84 8.09
N VAL A 139 9.65 -8.90 7.31
CA VAL A 139 9.04 -9.14 5.99
C VAL A 139 10.03 -8.68 4.92
N ILE A 140 10.25 -9.50 3.90
CA ILE A 140 11.07 -9.13 2.74
C ILE A 140 10.11 -8.67 1.64
N VAL A 141 10.28 -7.43 1.19
CA VAL A 141 9.34 -6.77 0.30
C VAL A 141 10.07 -6.21 -0.91
N ALA A 142 9.41 -6.22 -2.06
CA ALA A 142 9.81 -5.46 -3.23
C ALA A 142 8.90 -4.24 -3.39
N ARG A 143 9.48 -3.07 -3.66
CA ARG A 143 8.76 -1.82 -3.93
C ARG A 143 9.14 -1.29 -5.30
N LEU A 144 8.16 -1.09 -6.16
CA LEU A 144 8.36 -0.40 -7.44
C LEU A 144 8.29 1.09 -7.17
N ARG A 145 9.38 1.79 -7.42
CA ARG A 145 9.47 3.24 -7.24
C ARG A 145 9.59 3.95 -8.57
N GLU A 146 8.96 5.12 -8.62
CA GLU A 146 9.09 6.08 -9.70
C GLU A 146 9.70 7.36 -9.15
N ASN A 147 10.69 7.89 -9.88
CA ASN A 147 11.45 9.04 -9.44
C ASN A 147 10.61 10.32 -9.64
N GLU A 148 10.39 11.05 -8.56
CA GLU A 148 9.66 12.33 -8.54
C GLU A 148 10.59 13.50 -8.16
N SER A 149 11.90 13.31 -8.30
CA SER A 149 12.89 14.35 -8.02
C SER A 149 12.83 15.47 -9.05
N ASP A 150 12.97 16.70 -8.58
CA ASP A 150 13.07 17.87 -9.46
C ASP A 150 14.55 18.16 -9.72
N SER A 151 15.00 17.87 -10.95
CA SER A 151 16.39 18.04 -11.37
C SER A 151 16.91 19.48 -11.30
N TYR A 152 16.02 20.47 -11.18
CA TYR A 152 16.40 21.88 -11.03
C TYR A 152 16.52 22.33 -9.57
N THR A 153 16.28 21.42 -8.60
CA THR A 153 16.36 21.69 -7.17
C THR A 153 17.16 20.59 -6.45
N ASP A 154 17.40 20.77 -5.16
CA ASP A 154 17.93 19.74 -4.25
C ASP A 154 16.82 18.82 -3.67
N TYR A 155 15.63 18.85 -4.28
CA TYR A 155 14.50 18.03 -3.86
C TYR A 155 14.53 16.64 -4.51
N TYR A 156 14.93 15.64 -3.73
CA TYR A 156 14.95 14.24 -4.12
C TYR A 156 13.77 13.49 -3.49
N SER A 157 12.91 12.90 -4.32
CA SER A 157 11.70 12.20 -3.89
C SER A 157 11.35 11.04 -4.83
N TYR A 158 10.50 10.14 -4.35
CA TYR A 158 9.93 9.06 -5.15
C TYR A 158 8.50 8.75 -4.69
N ASN A 159 7.75 8.11 -5.58
CA ASN A 159 6.46 7.51 -5.26
C ASN A 159 6.55 5.98 -5.37
N THR A 160 5.89 5.27 -4.45
CA THR A 160 5.84 3.80 -4.47
C THR A 160 4.58 3.36 -5.21
N GLN A 161 4.76 2.92 -6.45
CA GLN A 161 3.67 2.49 -7.34
C GLN A 161 3.10 1.12 -6.95
N ARG A 162 3.95 0.22 -6.46
CA ARG A 162 3.54 -1.14 -6.06
C ARG A 162 4.42 -1.67 -4.94
N THR A 163 3.83 -2.46 -4.05
CA THR A 163 4.56 -3.23 -3.04
C THR A 163 4.20 -4.71 -3.19
N VAL A 164 5.19 -5.59 -3.12
CA VAL A 164 5.05 -7.05 -3.24
C VAL A 164 5.73 -7.71 -2.04
N ILE A 165 5.07 -8.66 -1.41
CA ILE A 165 5.61 -9.48 -0.32
C ILE A 165 6.35 -10.65 -0.96
N LEU A 166 7.68 -10.68 -0.81
CA LEU A 166 8.53 -11.74 -1.35
C LEU A 166 8.80 -12.87 -0.35
N GLY A 167 8.59 -12.63 0.95
CA GLY A 167 8.69 -13.66 1.98
C GLY A 167 8.97 -13.11 3.38
N PHE A 168 9.40 -14.00 4.26
CA PHE A 168 9.59 -13.72 5.68
C PHE A 168 10.97 -14.15 6.15
N SER A 169 11.55 -13.39 7.06
CA SER A 169 12.85 -13.65 7.66
C SER A 169 12.72 -13.98 9.14
N LYS A 170 13.54 -14.92 9.62
CA LYS A 170 13.71 -15.20 11.06
C LYS A 170 14.77 -14.32 11.72
N HIS A 171 15.34 -13.36 10.99
CA HIS A 171 16.44 -12.51 11.46
C HIS A 171 16.13 -11.03 11.24
N LYS A 172 16.47 -10.21 12.25
CA LYS A 172 16.41 -8.74 12.16
C LYS A 172 17.59 -8.11 11.41
N ARG A 173 18.62 -8.90 11.07
CA ARG A 173 19.79 -8.40 10.33
C ARG A 173 19.45 -8.29 8.85
N ASP A 174 19.88 -7.21 8.22
CA ASP A 174 19.74 -7.01 6.78
C ASP A 174 20.82 -7.81 6.04
N LEU A 175 20.42 -8.98 5.53
CA LEU A 175 21.29 -9.90 4.81
C LEU A 175 20.93 -9.84 3.32
N PHE A 176 21.80 -9.28 2.48
CA PHE A 176 21.55 -9.22 1.04
C PHE A 176 21.41 -10.60 0.41
N SER A 177 22.16 -11.61 0.90
CA SER A 177 22.00 -12.99 0.45
C SER A 177 20.58 -13.54 0.68
N GLU A 178 19.91 -13.10 1.74
CA GLU A 178 18.52 -13.46 2.02
C GLU A 178 17.56 -12.69 1.10
N MET A 179 17.77 -11.38 0.93
CA MET A 179 16.96 -10.59 0.00
C MET A 179 17.03 -11.14 -1.44
N ARG A 180 18.24 -11.49 -1.91
CA ARG A 180 18.50 -12.15 -3.20
C ARG A 180 17.77 -13.48 -3.36
N LYS A 181 17.80 -14.32 -2.31
CA LYS A 181 17.07 -15.59 -2.29
C LYS A 181 15.58 -15.39 -2.55
N HIS A 182 15.00 -14.31 -2.03
CA HIS A 182 13.58 -13.98 -2.20
C HIS A 182 13.26 -13.22 -3.49
N ALA A 183 14.26 -12.56 -4.11
CA ALA A 183 14.11 -11.81 -5.36
C ALA A 183 13.56 -12.65 -6.52
N SER A 184 13.94 -13.94 -6.58
CA SER A 184 13.48 -14.87 -7.64
C SER A 184 12.05 -15.36 -7.46
N ASN A 185 11.38 -15.05 -6.35
CA ASN A 185 9.99 -15.45 -6.16
C ASN A 185 9.02 -14.65 -7.05
N PHE A 186 9.46 -13.51 -7.56
CA PHE A 186 8.69 -12.63 -8.42
C PHE A 186 9.49 -12.30 -9.69
N GLU A 187 8.89 -12.52 -10.86
CA GLU A 187 9.57 -12.43 -12.15
C GLU A 187 10.21 -11.07 -12.37
N GLU A 188 9.51 -9.99 -12.03
CA GLU A 188 10.01 -8.63 -12.25
C GLU A 188 11.21 -8.27 -11.34
N THR A 189 11.46 -9.02 -10.26
CA THR A 189 12.62 -8.84 -9.39
C THR A 189 13.69 -9.91 -9.56
N ALA A 190 13.49 -10.89 -10.45
CA ALA A 190 14.38 -12.04 -10.57
C ALA A 190 15.82 -11.65 -10.94
N TYR A 191 16.01 -10.53 -11.64
CA TYR A 191 17.32 -9.99 -11.99
C TYR A 191 18.15 -9.55 -10.77
N LEU A 192 17.50 -9.31 -9.62
CA LEU A 192 18.14 -9.00 -8.35
C LEU A 192 18.54 -10.25 -7.55
N ALA A 193 18.32 -11.46 -8.07
CA ALA A 193 18.63 -12.71 -7.36
C ALA A 193 20.11 -13.07 -7.34
N GLU A 194 20.88 -12.55 -8.30
CA GLU A 194 22.32 -12.74 -8.37
C GLU A 194 23.07 -11.59 -7.70
N PHE A 195 24.31 -11.86 -7.26
CA PHE A 195 25.14 -10.82 -6.66
C PHE A 195 25.52 -9.76 -7.71
N ASN A 196 25.24 -8.50 -7.40
CA ASN A 196 25.69 -7.34 -8.14
C ASN A 196 26.06 -6.24 -7.14
N GLU A 197 27.30 -5.74 -7.19
CA GLU A 197 27.80 -4.70 -6.31
C GLU A 197 27.04 -3.38 -6.51
N ASP A 198 26.73 -3.03 -7.75
CA ASP A 198 26.03 -1.79 -8.10
C ASP A 198 24.60 -1.76 -7.55
N TYR A 199 24.04 -2.92 -7.22
CA TYR A 199 22.68 -3.05 -6.71
C TYR A 199 22.62 -3.35 -5.21
N GLU A 200 23.75 -3.45 -4.49
CA GLU A 200 23.78 -3.67 -3.04
C GLU A 200 24.06 -2.36 -2.28
N HIS A 201 23.00 -1.66 -1.86
CA HIS A 201 23.14 -0.39 -1.17
C HIS A 201 23.23 -0.55 0.34
N ARG A 202 24.28 -0.01 0.96
CA ARG A 202 24.60 -0.16 2.40
C ARG A 202 24.57 1.16 3.16
N GLU A 203 23.41 1.77 3.23
CA GLU A 203 23.28 3.17 3.63
C GLU A 203 22.77 3.31 5.08
N LYS A 204 23.47 2.68 6.03
CA LYS A 204 23.15 2.77 7.48
C LYS A 204 23.88 3.91 8.18
N TYR A 205 23.71 5.13 7.69
CA TYR A 205 24.15 6.36 8.35
C TYR A 205 22.93 7.27 8.59
N SER A 206 23.10 8.37 9.35
CA SER A 206 21.97 9.19 9.86
C SER A 206 21.01 9.76 8.80
N MET A 207 21.41 9.77 7.53
CA MET A 207 20.66 10.27 6.37
C MET A 207 20.59 9.24 5.24
N GLY A 208 20.98 8.00 5.52
CA GLY A 208 21.05 6.94 4.52
C GLY A 208 19.77 6.14 4.47
N ASP A 209 19.53 5.49 3.34
CA ASP A 209 18.27 4.83 3.03
C ASP A 209 18.15 3.39 3.54
N GLY A 210 19.08 2.96 4.38
CA GLY A 210 19.14 1.60 4.90
C GLY A 210 19.76 0.62 3.90
N TYR A 211 19.43 -0.66 4.03
CA TYR A 211 19.99 -1.71 3.19
C TYR A 211 18.94 -2.20 2.21
N TYR A 212 19.25 -2.15 0.93
CA TYR A 212 18.31 -2.57 -0.11
C TYR A 212 19.01 -3.09 -1.36
N LEU A 213 18.31 -3.94 -2.13
CA LEU A 213 18.70 -4.35 -3.47
C LEU A 213 17.94 -3.52 -4.51
N GLY A 214 18.61 -2.96 -5.50
CA GLY A 214 17.96 -2.22 -6.58
C GLY A 214 18.95 -1.32 -7.31
N GLU A 215 18.58 -0.82 -8.49
CA GLU A 215 19.45 0.07 -9.27
C GLU A 215 19.61 1.47 -8.64
N SER A 216 18.56 1.94 -7.99
CA SER A 216 18.51 3.25 -7.36
C SER A 216 17.48 3.26 -6.26
N LYS A 217 17.65 4.14 -5.27
CA LYS A 217 16.64 4.38 -4.23
C LYS A 217 15.32 4.89 -4.80
N TYR A 218 15.40 5.66 -5.89
CA TYR A 218 14.31 6.50 -6.39
C TYR A 218 13.53 5.86 -7.54
N SER A 219 14.06 4.81 -8.17
CA SER A 219 13.47 4.24 -9.38
C SER A 219 13.66 2.73 -9.48
N GLY A 220 12.69 2.08 -10.12
CA GLY A 220 12.72 0.64 -10.37
C GLY A 220 12.33 -0.18 -9.15
N TRP A 221 12.56 -1.49 -9.24
CA TRP A 221 12.26 -2.40 -8.15
C TRP A 221 13.35 -2.36 -7.08
N ILE A 222 12.91 -2.26 -5.83
CA ILE A 222 13.78 -2.26 -4.66
C ILE A 222 13.35 -3.33 -3.68
N ILE A 223 14.26 -4.24 -3.32
CA ILE A 223 14.03 -5.23 -2.28
C ILE A 223 14.63 -4.74 -0.97
N GLU A 224 13.82 -4.62 0.05
CA GLU A 224 14.23 -4.22 1.39
C GLU A 224 13.63 -5.15 2.45
N LYS A 225 14.20 -5.10 3.64
CA LYS A 225 13.72 -5.86 4.80
C LYS A 225 13.01 -4.93 5.77
N VAL A 226 11.75 -5.25 6.07
CA VAL A 226 10.91 -4.51 7.02
C VAL A 226 10.85 -5.28 8.34
N PRO A 227 11.47 -4.78 9.43
CA PRO A 227 11.49 -5.48 10.72
C PRO A 227 10.10 -5.55 11.35
N VAL A 228 9.81 -6.68 11.99
CA VAL A 228 8.59 -6.88 12.78
C VAL A 228 8.87 -6.48 14.22
N TYR A 229 8.24 -5.39 14.67
CA TYR A 229 8.28 -4.94 16.07
C TYR A 229 7.01 -5.31 16.84
N ASN A 230 5.87 -5.22 16.18
CA ASN A 230 4.57 -5.59 16.72
C ASN A 230 3.77 -6.31 15.61
N ARG A 231 3.25 -7.50 15.92
CA ARG A 231 2.64 -8.40 14.95
C ARG A 231 1.36 -7.81 14.36
N GLU A 232 0.49 -7.27 15.21
CA GLU A 232 -0.79 -6.69 14.82
C GLU A 232 -0.59 -5.47 13.92
N ARG A 233 0.35 -4.61 14.26
CA ARG A 233 0.74 -3.45 13.45
C ARG A 233 1.33 -3.88 12.11
N THR A 234 2.17 -4.90 12.06
CA THR A 234 2.68 -5.43 10.78
C THR A 234 1.55 -5.96 9.90
N ILE A 235 0.56 -6.65 10.48
CA ILE A 235 -0.62 -7.11 9.73
C ILE A 235 -1.37 -5.91 9.16
N GLU A 236 -1.57 -4.84 9.94
CA GLU A 236 -2.21 -3.62 9.46
C GLU A 236 -1.40 -2.92 8.36
N ASP A 237 -0.08 -2.76 8.55
CA ASP A 237 0.80 -2.09 7.60
C ASP A 237 0.83 -2.81 6.23
N PHE A 238 0.70 -4.14 6.22
CA PHE A 238 0.67 -4.95 5.00
C PHE A 238 -0.74 -5.33 4.51
N SER A 239 -1.79 -4.94 5.23
CA SER A 239 -3.17 -5.30 4.90
C SER A 239 -3.56 -4.86 3.49
N TYR A 240 -3.25 -3.63 3.09
CA TYR A 240 -3.57 -3.16 1.74
C TYR A 240 -2.82 -3.94 0.66
N THR A 241 -1.51 -4.16 0.87
CA THR A 241 -0.67 -4.93 -0.06
C THR A 241 -1.19 -6.35 -0.23
N ALA A 242 -1.44 -7.04 0.89
CA ALA A 242 -1.94 -8.40 0.92
C ALA A 242 -3.41 -8.52 0.49
N GLY A 243 -4.12 -7.42 0.28
CA GLY A 243 -5.48 -7.41 -0.26
C GLY A 243 -5.57 -7.95 -1.68
N SER A 244 -4.47 -7.90 -2.45
CA SER A 244 -4.33 -8.55 -3.75
C SER A 244 -3.36 -9.74 -3.68
N GLU A 245 -3.75 -10.88 -4.25
CA GLU A 245 -2.90 -12.08 -4.34
C GLU A 245 -1.71 -11.87 -5.26
N ASP A 246 -1.86 -11.03 -6.29
CA ASP A 246 -0.77 -10.66 -7.21
C ASP A 246 0.37 -9.90 -6.52
N ASN A 247 0.19 -9.49 -5.27
CA ASN A 247 1.23 -8.85 -4.47
C ASN A 247 1.89 -9.81 -3.48
N ILE A 248 1.58 -11.11 -3.52
CA ILE A 248 2.14 -12.11 -2.62
C ILE A 248 2.89 -13.16 -3.45
N HIS A 249 4.21 -13.06 -3.44
CA HIS A 249 5.11 -13.92 -4.18
C HIS A 249 6.09 -14.59 -3.23
N ILE A 250 5.62 -15.61 -2.52
CA ILE A 250 6.42 -16.34 -1.55
C ILE A 250 6.69 -17.73 -2.11
N SER A 251 7.97 -18.10 -2.27
CA SER A 251 8.28 -19.49 -2.60
C SER A 251 7.84 -20.40 -1.45
N ASN A 252 7.22 -21.53 -1.79
CA ASN A 252 6.82 -22.60 -0.86
C ASN A 252 8.03 -23.31 -0.24
N SER A 253 8.92 -22.57 0.41
CA SER A 253 10.14 -23.06 1.07
C SER A 253 10.06 -22.98 2.60
N GLY A 254 8.85 -22.83 3.15
CA GLY A 254 8.64 -22.79 4.61
C GLY A 254 7.19 -22.86 5.10
N THR A 255 6.19 -22.71 4.23
CA THR A 255 4.82 -23.10 4.56
C THR A 255 4.78 -24.62 4.62
N THR A 256 4.61 -25.16 5.82
CA THR A 256 3.80 -26.37 6.00
C THR A 256 2.53 -26.10 5.20
N GLN A 257 2.48 -26.60 3.96
CA GLN A 257 1.23 -26.75 3.28
C GLN A 257 0.39 -27.55 4.29
N LYS A 258 -0.63 -26.91 4.87
CA LYS A 258 -1.87 -27.64 5.05
C LYS A 258 -2.25 -28.02 3.63
N ASN A 259 -1.70 -29.14 3.17
CA ASN A 259 -2.28 -29.83 2.05
C ASN A 259 -3.74 -29.98 2.45
N SER A 260 -4.62 -29.32 1.72
CA SER A 260 -5.94 -29.88 1.49
C SER A 260 -5.71 -31.21 0.78
N ASN A 261 -5.24 -32.22 1.51
CA ASN A 261 -5.20 -33.58 1.05
C ASN A 261 -6.66 -33.96 0.88
N ARG A 262 -7.12 -34.14 -0.36
CA ARG A 262 -8.24 -35.04 -0.61
C ARG A 262 -7.79 -36.42 -0.13
N THR A 263 -8.09 -36.72 1.13
CA THR A 263 -8.00 -38.07 1.67
C THR A 263 -9.23 -38.81 1.21
N THR A 264 -9.02 -39.88 0.47
CA THR A 264 -10.04 -40.87 0.19
C THR A 264 -9.64 -42.18 0.87
N GLU A 265 -10.42 -42.57 1.87
CA GLU A 265 -10.22 -43.81 2.62
C GLU A 265 -11.01 -44.95 1.94
N ASN A 266 -10.37 -46.11 1.79
CA ASN A 266 -11.06 -47.33 1.38
C ASN A 266 -11.11 -48.38 2.49
N ASN A 267 -12.02 -49.33 2.30
CA ASN A 267 -12.21 -50.54 3.10
C ASN A 267 -10.97 -51.46 3.23
N SER A 268 -9.83 -51.10 2.64
CA SER A 268 -8.57 -51.86 2.64
C SER A 268 -7.50 -51.33 3.61
N GLY A 269 -7.82 -50.33 4.45
CA GLY A 269 -6.89 -49.80 5.46
C GLY A 269 -5.67 -49.07 4.88
N CYS A 270 -5.77 -48.66 3.61
CA CYS A 270 -4.76 -47.88 2.89
C CYS A 270 -5.33 -46.53 2.47
N THR A 271 -4.53 -45.48 2.60
CA THR A 271 -4.87 -44.10 2.25
C THR A 271 -4.04 -43.64 1.06
N LEU A 272 -4.71 -43.25 -0.02
CA LEU A 272 -4.07 -42.61 -1.17
C LEU A 272 -4.02 -41.09 -0.94
N VAL A 273 -2.85 -40.49 -1.14
CA VAL A 273 -2.59 -39.09 -0.84
C VAL A 273 -1.83 -38.45 -2.00
N GLU A 274 -2.28 -37.28 -2.44
CA GLU A 274 -1.48 -36.46 -3.34
C GLU A 274 -0.26 -35.91 -2.58
N TYR A 275 0.92 -36.46 -2.88
CA TYR A 275 2.15 -36.17 -2.13
C TYR A 275 2.88 -34.93 -2.65
N SER A 276 2.81 -34.69 -3.96
CA SER A 276 3.28 -33.47 -4.63
C SER A 276 2.65 -33.35 -6.03
N ALA A 277 2.87 -32.23 -6.71
CA ALA A 277 2.43 -32.03 -8.10
C ALA A 277 2.92 -33.12 -9.09
N LYS A 278 3.94 -33.90 -8.74
CA LYS A 278 4.51 -34.96 -9.59
C LYS A 278 4.39 -36.37 -9.00
N ALA A 279 3.88 -36.52 -7.78
CA ALA A 279 3.89 -37.80 -7.08
C ALA A 279 2.68 -37.99 -6.17
N ILE A 280 2.25 -39.24 -6.06
CA ILE A 280 1.21 -39.70 -5.14
C ILE A 280 1.82 -40.71 -4.18
N ALA A 281 1.31 -40.76 -2.96
CA ALA A 281 1.75 -41.66 -1.91
C ALA A 281 0.60 -42.52 -1.39
N VAL A 282 0.90 -43.77 -1.08
CA VAL A 282 -0.01 -44.71 -0.43
C VAL A 282 0.54 -45.03 0.95
N PHE A 283 -0.26 -44.78 1.98
CA PHE A 283 0.04 -45.05 3.39
C PHE A 283 -0.90 -46.13 3.94
N GLY A 284 -0.50 -46.85 4.99
CA GLY A 284 -1.33 -47.86 5.66
C GLY A 284 -0.78 -49.29 5.60
N GLU A 285 -1.66 -50.28 5.77
CA GLU A 285 -1.32 -51.72 5.88
C GLU A 285 -0.95 -52.34 4.51
N THR A 286 0.18 -51.93 3.94
CA THR A 286 0.59 -52.31 2.58
C THR A 286 1.34 -53.66 2.48
N ARG A 287 1.39 -54.45 3.56
CA ARG A 287 2.16 -55.71 3.60
C ARG A 287 1.58 -56.79 2.69
N ALA A 288 0.27 -56.93 2.65
CA ALA A 288 -0.42 -57.94 1.84
C ALA A 288 -0.32 -57.63 0.34
N ILE A 289 -0.31 -56.33 -0.02
CA ILE A 289 -0.36 -55.83 -1.41
C ILE A 289 1.00 -55.35 -1.93
N LYS A 290 2.10 -55.68 -1.23
CA LYS A 290 3.45 -55.17 -1.52
C LYS A 290 3.92 -55.48 -2.94
N GLU A 291 3.73 -56.71 -3.40
CA GLU A 291 4.22 -57.13 -4.73
C GLU A 291 3.42 -56.46 -5.85
N GLU A 292 2.13 -56.21 -5.63
CA GLU A 292 1.25 -55.50 -6.56
C GLU A 292 1.61 -54.02 -6.66
N LEU A 293 1.86 -53.35 -5.52
CA LEU A 293 2.33 -51.96 -5.49
C LEU A 293 3.70 -51.80 -6.18
N LYS A 294 4.59 -52.77 -6.02
CA LYS A 294 5.88 -52.81 -6.72
C LYS A 294 5.72 -53.03 -8.23
N ALA A 295 4.82 -53.92 -8.64
CA ALA A 295 4.51 -54.18 -10.05
C ALA A 295 3.86 -52.96 -10.75
N MET A 296 3.11 -52.15 -9.99
CA MET A 296 2.57 -50.86 -10.46
C MET A 296 3.61 -49.72 -10.49
N GLY A 297 4.89 -50.01 -10.23
CA GLY A 297 5.99 -49.05 -10.30
C GLY A 297 6.21 -48.23 -9.04
N GLY A 298 5.61 -48.64 -7.92
CA GLY A 298 5.77 -47.97 -6.63
C GLY A 298 7.16 -48.19 -6.05
N ARG A 299 7.68 -47.16 -5.37
CA ARG A 299 8.90 -47.26 -4.58
C ARG A 299 8.56 -47.11 -3.11
N PHE A 300 8.97 -48.09 -2.31
CA PHE A 300 8.77 -48.02 -0.87
C PHE A 300 9.75 -47.02 -0.23
N ASN A 301 9.26 -46.18 0.67
CA ASN A 301 10.05 -45.26 1.47
C ASN A 301 9.53 -45.23 2.91
N SER A 302 10.43 -45.49 3.86
CA SER A 302 10.11 -45.58 5.30
C SER A 302 10.03 -44.22 6.00
N ARG A 303 10.31 -43.11 5.31
CA ARG A 303 10.39 -41.75 5.88
C ARG A 303 9.63 -40.71 5.05
N LEU A 304 8.49 -41.09 4.47
CA LEU A 304 7.61 -40.12 3.80
C LEU A 304 6.92 -39.26 4.84
N THR A 305 6.76 -37.97 4.55
CA THR A 305 6.13 -37.03 5.49
C THR A 305 4.64 -36.92 5.18
N PHE A 306 3.78 -37.27 6.12
CA PHE A 306 2.33 -37.12 6.00
C PHE A 306 1.78 -36.57 7.32
N ASN A 307 0.98 -35.50 7.25
CA ASN A 307 0.45 -34.77 8.42
C ASN A 307 1.51 -34.43 9.48
N GLY A 308 2.72 -34.04 9.05
CA GLY A 308 3.83 -33.69 9.94
C GLY A 308 4.55 -34.87 10.61
N GLN A 309 4.12 -36.11 10.35
CA GLN A 309 4.76 -37.32 10.85
C GLN A 309 5.50 -38.08 9.75
N LYS A 310 6.59 -38.76 10.11
CA LYS A 310 7.31 -39.65 9.19
C LYS A 310 6.66 -41.03 9.22
N LEU A 311 6.00 -41.40 8.12
CA LEU A 311 5.34 -42.68 7.96
C LEU A 311 5.98 -43.48 6.84
N ALA A 312 5.90 -44.80 6.96
CA ALA A 312 6.28 -45.71 5.90
C ALA A 312 5.15 -45.78 4.86
N GLY A 313 5.52 -45.70 3.57
CA GLY A 313 4.56 -45.74 2.49
C GLY A 313 5.21 -45.98 1.13
N TRP A 314 4.38 -46.04 0.11
CA TRP A 314 4.80 -46.22 -1.28
C TRP A 314 4.61 -44.92 -2.05
N ILE A 315 5.62 -44.50 -2.81
CA ILE A 315 5.55 -43.33 -3.68
C ILE A 315 5.50 -43.75 -5.14
N PHE A 316 4.63 -43.10 -5.91
CA PHE A 316 4.43 -43.32 -7.33
C PHE A 316 4.48 -42.00 -8.10
N PRO A 317 4.85 -42.02 -9.39
CA PRO A 317 4.63 -40.89 -10.27
C PRO A 317 3.14 -40.55 -10.39
N LYS A 318 2.78 -39.27 -10.52
CA LYS A 318 1.38 -38.83 -10.63
C LYS A 318 0.64 -39.45 -11.83
N SER A 319 1.36 -39.88 -12.88
CA SER A 319 0.76 -40.62 -14.00
C SER A 319 0.12 -41.97 -13.62
N GLN A 320 0.39 -42.51 -12.42
CA GLN A 320 -0.22 -43.75 -11.93
C GLN A 320 -1.47 -43.51 -11.06
N GLU A 321 -1.92 -42.26 -10.91
CA GLU A 321 -3.05 -41.87 -10.04
C GLU A 321 -4.35 -42.60 -10.37
N GLN A 322 -4.80 -42.55 -11.62
CA GLN A 322 -6.02 -43.25 -12.07
C GLN A 322 -5.93 -44.76 -11.86
N ARG A 323 -4.76 -45.36 -12.10
CA ARG A 323 -4.55 -46.80 -11.92
C ARG A 323 -4.65 -47.21 -10.45
N LEU A 324 -4.12 -46.38 -9.55
CA LEU A 324 -4.20 -46.61 -8.11
C LEU A 324 -5.60 -46.31 -7.57
N ALA A 325 -6.27 -45.27 -8.08
CA ALA A 325 -7.67 -44.98 -7.74
C ALA A 325 -8.57 -46.17 -8.08
N TYR A 326 -8.47 -46.72 -9.30
CA TYR A 326 -9.19 -47.93 -9.71
C TYR A 326 -8.85 -49.14 -8.83
N TYR A 327 -7.55 -49.39 -8.58
CA TYR A 327 -7.10 -50.53 -7.78
C TYR A 327 -7.63 -50.47 -6.33
N PHE A 328 -7.74 -49.28 -5.76
CA PHE A 328 -8.27 -49.08 -4.41
C PHE A 328 -9.80 -48.89 -4.37
N GLY A 329 -10.48 -48.76 -5.52
CA GLY A 329 -11.94 -48.60 -5.59
C GLY A 329 -12.42 -47.18 -5.30
N LEU A 330 -11.64 -46.17 -5.71
CA LEU A 330 -11.86 -44.74 -5.45
C LEU A 330 -12.52 -43.96 -6.59
N ASP A 331 -12.79 -44.62 -7.72
CA ASP A 331 -13.47 -44.06 -8.88
C ASP A 331 -14.99 -44.30 -8.86
#